data_AF-A0ABD6RUP3-F1
#
_entry.id   AF-A0ABD6RUP3-F1
#
_cell.length_a   1.000
_cell.length_b   1.000
_cell.length_c   1.000
_cell.angle_alpha   90.00
_cell.angle_beta   90.00
_cell.angle_gamma   90.00
#
_symmetry.space_group_name_H-M   'P 1'
#
loop_
_entity.id
_entity.type
_entity.pdbx_description
1 polymer ?
#
loop_
_entity_poly.entity_id
_entity_poly.type
_entity_poly.pdbx_seq_one_letter_code
_entity_poly.pdbx_strand_id
1 'polypeptide(L)'
;MLFYDFEVFKYDWLVVIKDTDTKKTHTIVNNVEELRNFYETNKDNIWCGYNSRSYDQWILKAIIAGFNPKELNDYIIVEHKPAWKFSSTLFKIQLFNYDVMTSFHGLKQLEGFMGNDIRETTVSFNIDRKLTEKELQEVIFYCNHDVEQTMEVFINRIEEFEAHMGLIKNFKLPLKYISKTKAQLSAIILGANKQDHEDEFEINIVPTIKINRYKEILNWYKNPLNRDYKKSLEIEVAGVPHIFGWGGLHGARDKYQDEGIFINSDVGSFYPSLMIQYDFLSRNVRDKSKFKEIYDYRMKLKKEGKKKEQQPYKIVLNSTYGASKDKYNNLFDPLQANNVCINGQLMLLDLIEKVIEGVLGAKLIQSNTDGVMWKLESEKDIETYKFICEEWCNRTRMTLDHDHIKKVVQKDVNNYLIVMENGKIKSKGAYVKSLNKLDYDLPIVNQALMDYFIEGITPEETILSCNHLKEFQKVVKISSKYLYGYHGNTKLDERVLRVFASRSRSDAGVFKVKIEGGTREKIASTPLRCFIDNSDISNKTVPRKLDKQWYIDMAWKRIKDFIG
;
A
#
# COMPACT_ATOMS: atom_id res chain seq x y z
N MET A 1 21.97 15.07 -2.46
CA MET A 1 20.48 15.13 -2.36
C MET A 1 20.11 15.97 -1.16
N LEU A 2 18.95 16.64 -1.16
CA LEU A 2 18.53 17.51 -0.05
C LEU A 2 17.26 16.96 0.60
N PHE A 3 17.30 16.69 1.90
CA PHE A 3 16.12 16.32 2.67
C PHE A 3 15.60 17.52 3.43
N TYR A 4 14.29 17.75 3.43
CA TYR A 4 13.75 18.97 3.99
C TYR A 4 12.33 18.80 4.54
N ASP A 5 12.00 19.70 5.47
CA ASP A 5 10.69 19.79 6.13
C ASP A 5 10.44 21.25 6.56
N PHE A 6 9.18 21.70 6.53
CA PHE A 6 8.78 23.07 6.88
C PHE A 6 7.81 23.09 8.06
N GLU A 7 8.04 24.04 8.97
CA GLU A 7 7.07 24.40 10.01
C GLU A 7 6.55 25.81 9.78
N VAL A 8 5.22 25.97 9.84
CA VAL A 8 4.53 27.23 9.55
C VAL A 8 3.61 27.61 10.70
N PHE A 9 3.88 28.75 11.31
CA PHE A 9 3.08 29.42 12.33
C PHE A 9 2.46 30.69 11.77
N LYS A 10 1.63 31.39 12.56
CA LYS A 10 0.97 32.62 12.10
C LYS A 10 1.95 33.75 11.77
N TYR A 11 3.03 33.89 12.54
CA TYR A 11 4.02 34.96 12.37
C TYR A 11 5.44 34.46 12.07
N ASP A 12 5.65 33.16 12.13
CA ASP A 12 6.96 32.53 11.99
C ASP A 12 6.88 31.35 11.03
N TRP A 13 7.95 31.10 10.29
CA TRP A 13 8.16 29.87 9.56
C TRP A 13 9.63 29.49 9.62
N LEU A 14 9.90 28.19 9.53
CA LEU A 14 11.25 27.68 9.37
C LEU A 14 11.30 26.50 8.43
N VAL A 15 12.49 26.24 7.92
CA VAL A 15 12.82 25.02 7.18
C VAL A 15 14.12 24.45 7.70
N VAL A 16 14.15 23.14 7.89
CA VAL A 16 15.38 22.39 8.08
C VAL A 16 15.71 21.66 6.79
N ILE A 17 16.96 21.75 6.34
CA ILE A 17 17.45 21.10 5.13
C ILE A 17 18.74 20.34 5.45
N LYS A 18 18.76 19.03 5.22
CA LYS A 18 19.96 18.19 5.35
C LYS A 18 20.50 17.84 3.98
N ASP A 19 21.74 18.21 3.74
CA ASP A 19 22.47 17.86 2.52
C ASP A 19 23.26 16.57 2.73
N THR A 20 22.92 15.54 1.95
CA THR A 20 23.58 14.23 2.02
C THR A 20 25.03 14.28 1.58
N ASP A 21 25.39 15.24 0.72
CA ASP A 21 26.68 15.25 0.04
C ASP A 21 27.71 15.97 0.92
N THR A 22 27.33 17.13 1.48
CA THR A 22 28.18 17.88 2.43
C THR A 22 28.00 17.44 3.89
N LYS A 23 26.96 16.66 4.20
CA LYS A 23 26.54 16.26 5.55
C LYS A 23 26.22 17.44 6.47
N LYS A 24 25.87 18.60 5.89
CA LYS A 24 25.48 19.79 6.64
C LYS A 24 23.97 19.84 6.86
N THR A 25 23.59 20.37 8.01
CA THR A 25 22.22 20.78 8.32
C THR A 25 22.12 22.30 8.18
N HIS A 26 21.14 22.76 7.42
CA HIS A 26 20.81 24.17 7.25
C HIS A 26 19.46 24.44 7.90
N THR A 27 19.38 25.49 8.71
CA THR A 27 18.13 25.92 9.34
C THR A 27 17.92 27.38 8.97
N ILE A 28 16.80 27.66 8.31
CA ILE A 28 16.45 29.02 7.87
C ILE A 28 15.15 29.41 8.57
N VAL A 29 15.16 30.52 9.31
CA VAL A 29 14.02 31.01 10.08
C VAL A 29 13.64 32.39 9.57
N ASN A 30 12.41 32.56 9.08
CA ASN A 30 11.86 33.85 8.63
C ASN A 30 12.72 34.64 7.62
N ASN A 31 13.71 34.02 6.97
CA ASN A 31 14.65 34.69 6.08
C ASN A 31 14.42 34.28 4.63
N VAL A 32 13.61 35.09 3.93
CA VAL A 32 13.23 34.83 2.53
C VAL A 32 14.42 34.91 1.59
N GLU A 33 15.35 35.85 1.79
CA GLU A 33 16.52 36.00 0.92
C GLU A 33 17.48 34.83 1.05
N GLU A 34 17.72 34.36 2.27
CA GLU A 34 18.55 33.19 2.52
C GLU A 34 17.95 31.93 1.89
N LEU A 35 16.64 31.70 2.05
CA LEU A 35 15.96 30.59 1.39
C LEU A 35 16.03 30.69 -0.13
N ARG A 36 15.85 31.89 -0.69
CA ARG A 36 15.95 32.12 -2.15
C ARG A 36 17.36 31.84 -2.66
N ASN A 37 18.39 32.32 -1.97
CA ASN A 37 19.79 32.08 -2.33
C ASN A 37 20.16 30.59 -2.23
N PHE A 38 19.68 29.91 -1.18
CA PHE A 38 19.88 28.48 -1.02
C PHE A 38 19.18 27.69 -2.14
N TYR A 39 17.93 28.05 -2.46
CA TYR A 39 17.20 27.45 -3.58
C TYR A 39 17.92 27.66 -4.91
N GLU A 40 18.32 28.88 -5.26
CA GLU A 40 18.97 29.15 -6.55
C GLU A 40 20.27 28.36 -6.74
N THR A 41 21.03 28.16 -5.66
CA THR A 41 22.27 27.37 -5.66
C THR A 41 22.01 25.86 -5.78
N ASN A 42 20.83 25.40 -5.36
CA ASN A 42 20.50 23.97 -5.24
C ASN A 42 19.25 23.54 -6.03
N LYS A 43 18.74 24.37 -6.96
CA LYS A 43 17.50 24.11 -7.70
C LYS A 43 17.59 22.89 -8.62
N ASP A 44 18.81 22.52 -8.99
CA ASP A 44 19.11 21.35 -9.81
C ASP A 44 19.34 20.07 -9.00
N ASN A 45 19.36 20.16 -7.66
CA ASN A 45 19.42 19.01 -6.76
C ASN A 45 18.04 18.35 -6.64
N ILE A 46 18.02 17.08 -6.25
CA ILE A 46 16.78 16.39 -5.88
C ILE A 46 16.45 16.74 -4.42
N TRP A 47 15.23 17.26 -4.22
CA TRP A 47 14.67 17.63 -2.92
C TRP A 47 13.73 16.53 -2.46
N CYS A 48 13.93 16.03 -1.25
CA CYS A 48 13.20 14.90 -0.67
C CYS A 48 12.50 15.33 0.61
N GLY A 49 11.19 15.12 0.67
CA GLY A 49 10.40 15.37 1.88
C GLY A 49 9.28 14.35 2.02
N TYR A 50 8.66 14.28 3.20
CA TYR A 50 7.56 13.36 3.47
C TYR A 50 6.21 14.07 3.27
N ASN A 51 5.37 13.59 2.35
CA ASN A 51 4.15 14.30 1.92
C ASN A 51 4.44 15.68 1.26
N SER A 52 5.69 15.89 0.85
CA SER A 52 6.17 17.10 0.19
C SER A 52 5.41 17.42 -1.09
N ARG A 53 4.82 16.42 -1.75
CA ARG A 53 4.02 16.63 -2.98
C ARG A 53 2.79 17.48 -2.70
N SER A 54 2.20 17.34 -1.51
CA SER A 54 0.96 17.99 -1.12
C SER A 54 1.20 19.28 -0.35
N TYR A 55 2.35 19.44 0.31
CA TYR A 55 2.59 20.52 1.27
C TYR A 55 3.93 21.26 1.06
N ASP A 56 5.06 20.70 1.50
CA ASP A 56 6.33 21.41 1.67
C ASP A 56 6.87 22.07 0.40
N GLN A 57 6.77 21.38 -0.74
CA GLN A 57 7.22 21.97 -2.01
C GLN A 57 6.46 23.26 -2.34
N TRP A 58 5.19 23.37 -1.91
CA TRP A 58 4.34 24.51 -2.21
C TRP A 58 4.60 25.66 -1.24
N ILE A 59 4.89 25.36 0.04
CA ILE A 59 5.34 26.35 1.02
C ILE A 59 6.65 27.00 0.54
N LEU A 60 7.65 26.20 0.15
CA LEU A 60 8.90 26.69 -0.43
C LEU A 60 8.64 27.63 -1.62
N LYS A 61 7.82 27.18 -2.58
CA LYS A 61 7.49 27.97 -3.78
C LYS A 61 6.74 29.25 -3.43
N ALA A 62 5.83 29.22 -2.46
CA ALA A 62 5.08 30.38 -2.02
C ALA A 62 6.00 31.46 -1.44
N ILE A 63 6.92 31.07 -0.55
CA ILE A 63 7.89 31.98 0.05
C ILE A 63 8.78 32.61 -1.03
N ILE A 64 9.32 31.80 -1.95
CA ILE A 64 10.17 32.29 -3.04
C ILE A 64 9.41 33.28 -3.95
N ALA A 65 8.15 32.98 -4.25
CA ALA A 65 7.25 33.82 -5.05
C ALA A 65 6.75 35.08 -4.31
N GLY A 66 7.09 35.25 -3.03
CA GLY A 66 6.69 36.41 -2.22
C GLY A 66 5.29 36.32 -1.63
N PHE A 67 4.68 35.15 -1.60
CA PHE A 67 3.41 34.92 -0.89
C PHE A 67 3.67 34.68 0.61
N ASN A 68 2.65 34.96 1.42
CA ASN A 68 2.67 34.61 2.84
C ASN A 68 2.51 33.08 3.00
N PRO A 69 3.48 32.37 3.62
CA PRO A 69 3.38 30.92 3.81
C PRO A 69 2.18 30.52 4.68
N LYS A 70 1.76 31.37 5.63
CA LYS A 70 0.60 31.10 6.49
C LYS A 70 -0.71 31.07 5.71
N GLU A 71 -0.88 31.94 4.73
CA GLU A 71 -2.08 31.96 3.88
C GLU A 71 -2.21 30.66 3.08
N LEU A 72 -1.09 30.18 2.50
CA LEU A 72 -1.08 28.90 1.82
C LEU A 72 -1.27 27.73 2.79
N ASN A 73 -0.65 27.77 3.97
CA ASN A 73 -0.89 26.77 5.01
C ASN A 73 -2.39 26.65 5.33
N ASP A 74 -3.08 27.77 5.57
CA ASP A 74 -4.50 27.75 5.93
C ASP A 74 -5.38 27.30 4.78
N TYR A 75 -5.04 27.69 3.55
CA TYR A 75 -5.69 27.18 2.35
C TYR A 75 -5.61 25.64 2.26
N ILE A 76 -4.48 25.03 2.63
CA ILE A 76 -4.29 23.58 2.57
C ILE A 76 -4.91 22.88 3.79
N ILE A 77 -4.60 23.35 5.00
CA ILE A 77 -4.86 22.64 6.25
C ILE A 77 -6.25 22.97 6.80
N VAL A 78 -6.67 24.24 6.74
CA VAL A 78 -7.95 24.70 7.30
C VAL A 78 -9.07 24.60 6.26
N GLU A 79 -8.82 25.08 5.04
CA GLU A 79 -9.83 25.04 3.97
C GLU A 79 -9.87 23.71 3.20
N HIS A 80 -8.91 22.81 3.46
CA HIS A 80 -8.79 21.50 2.79
C HIS A 80 -8.72 21.57 1.26
N LYS A 81 -8.09 22.62 0.72
CA LYS A 81 -7.94 22.82 -0.73
C LYS A 81 -6.57 22.34 -1.21
N PRO A 82 -6.48 21.72 -2.40
CA PRO A 82 -5.19 21.30 -2.95
C PRO A 82 -4.25 22.48 -3.23
N ALA A 83 -3.02 22.43 -2.72
CA ALA A 83 -2.03 23.52 -2.81
C ALA A 83 -1.82 24.07 -4.24
N TRP A 84 -1.87 23.20 -5.25
CA TRP A 84 -1.68 23.56 -6.66
C TRP A 84 -2.77 24.49 -7.22
N LYS A 85 -3.92 24.64 -6.53
CA LYS A 85 -5.00 25.58 -6.90
C LYS A 85 -4.82 26.97 -6.31
N PHE A 86 -3.86 27.18 -5.41
CA PHE A 86 -3.67 28.46 -4.73
C PHE A 86 -3.28 29.59 -5.69
N SER A 87 -2.24 29.37 -6.49
CA SER A 87 -1.78 30.36 -7.48
C SER A 87 -1.01 29.71 -8.62
N SER A 88 -1.29 30.15 -9.86
CA SER A 88 -0.59 29.69 -11.05
C SER A 88 0.89 30.11 -11.09
N THR A 89 1.25 31.16 -10.35
CA THR A 89 2.64 31.65 -10.24
C THR A 89 3.57 30.60 -9.63
N LEU A 90 3.07 29.75 -8.73
CA LEU A 90 3.87 28.72 -8.08
C LEU A 90 4.45 27.69 -9.07
N PHE A 91 3.80 27.49 -10.22
CA PHE A 91 4.30 26.58 -11.26
C PHE A 91 5.52 27.11 -12.02
N LYS A 92 5.80 28.42 -11.94
CA LYS A 92 6.99 29.02 -12.55
C LYS A 92 8.28 28.63 -11.83
N ILE A 93 8.16 28.18 -10.58
CA ILE A 93 9.29 27.75 -9.75
C ILE A 93 9.44 26.23 -9.89
N GLN A 94 10.51 25.82 -10.58
CA GLN A 94 10.86 24.42 -10.79
C GLN A 94 11.53 23.85 -9.54
N LEU A 95 11.11 22.66 -9.10
CA LEU A 95 11.74 21.93 -8.00
C LEU A 95 11.75 20.45 -8.34
N PHE A 96 12.91 19.79 -8.29
CA PHE A 96 13.01 18.33 -8.45
C PHE A 96 12.60 17.63 -7.15
N ASN A 97 11.31 17.74 -6.81
CA ASN A 97 10.76 17.16 -5.60
C ASN A 97 10.52 15.65 -5.77
N TYR A 98 11.04 14.85 -4.85
CA TYR A 98 10.72 13.43 -4.67
C TYR A 98 10.04 13.23 -3.32
N ASP A 99 8.81 12.71 -3.35
CA ASP A 99 8.03 12.47 -2.14
C ASP A 99 8.28 11.05 -1.61
N VAL A 100 8.78 10.96 -0.38
CA VAL A 100 9.11 9.70 0.30
C VAL A 100 7.83 8.94 0.72
N MET A 101 6.69 9.62 0.77
CA MET A 101 5.40 9.03 1.13
C MET A 101 4.88 8.14 -0.02
N THR A 102 4.81 6.83 0.23
CA THR A 102 4.27 5.83 -0.72
C THR A 102 2.98 5.16 -0.25
N SER A 103 2.58 5.37 1.02
CA SER A 103 1.40 4.79 1.63
C SER A 103 0.59 5.86 2.39
N PHE A 104 -0.57 5.48 2.94
CA PHE A 104 -1.42 6.37 3.74
C PHE A 104 -0.91 6.60 5.17
N HIS A 105 0.23 6.01 5.56
CA HIS A 105 0.82 6.21 6.88
C HIS A 105 1.44 7.61 6.99
N GLY A 106 1.25 8.27 8.14
CA GLY A 106 1.99 9.51 8.44
C GLY A 106 3.41 9.19 8.91
N LEU A 107 4.31 10.18 8.90
CA LEU A 107 5.70 10.01 9.31
C LEU A 107 5.80 9.45 10.74
N LYS A 108 5.13 10.10 11.71
CA LYS A 108 5.04 9.63 13.12
C LYS A 108 4.55 8.20 13.28
N GLN A 109 3.69 7.73 12.37
CA GLN A 109 3.23 6.34 12.41
C GLN A 109 4.35 5.37 11.98
N LEU A 110 5.14 5.74 10.97
CA LEU A 110 6.31 4.98 10.53
C LEU A 110 7.43 5.01 11.58
N GLU A 111 7.70 6.17 12.18
CA GLU A 111 8.59 6.31 13.34
C GLU A 111 8.17 5.35 14.47
N GLY A 112 6.86 5.32 14.74
CA GLY A 112 6.24 4.41 15.70
C GLY A 112 6.58 2.95 15.41
N PHE A 113 6.40 2.51 14.15
CA PHE A 113 6.76 1.15 13.71
C PHE A 113 8.26 0.87 13.85
N MET A 114 9.12 1.83 13.55
CA MET A 114 10.57 1.69 13.68
C MET A 114 11.03 1.60 15.14
N GLY A 115 10.19 2.01 16.10
CA GLY A 115 10.53 2.02 17.52
C GLY A 115 11.13 3.35 17.99
N ASN A 116 11.18 4.34 17.11
CA ASN A 116 11.79 5.65 17.34
C ASN A 116 10.89 6.52 18.24
N ASP A 117 11.42 7.66 18.67
CA ASP A 117 10.64 8.66 19.42
C ASP A 117 9.56 9.29 18.53
N ILE A 118 8.31 9.29 19.00
CA ILE A 118 7.16 9.84 18.29
C ILE A 118 6.50 11.01 19.05
N ARG A 119 7.16 11.53 20.08
CA ARG A 119 6.67 12.71 20.79
C ARG A 119 6.67 13.93 19.85
N GLU A 120 5.58 14.69 19.88
CA GLU A 120 5.40 15.90 19.10
C GLU A 120 5.91 17.14 19.86
N THR A 121 6.09 18.28 19.19
CA THR A 121 6.40 19.54 19.86
C THR A 121 5.25 19.95 20.80
N THR A 122 5.60 20.56 21.93
CA THR A 122 4.64 21.17 22.86
C THR A 122 4.17 22.54 22.41
N VAL A 123 4.81 23.12 21.39
CA VAL A 123 4.46 24.42 20.82
C VAL A 123 3.25 24.28 19.89
N SER A 124 2.16 25.00 20.19
CA SER A 124 0.95 24.94 19.38
C SER A 124 1.10 25.71 18.07
N PHE A 125 0.79 25.06 16.94
CA PHE A 125 0.71 25.70 15.62
C PHE A 125 -0.35 26.81 15.49
N ASN A 126 -1.27 26.91 16.46
CA ASN A 126 -2.33 27.93 16.48
C ASN A 126 -1.97 29.17 17.30
N ILE A 127 -0.72 29.29 17.76
CA ILE A 127 -0.27 30.47 18.51
C ILE A 127 -0.46 31.74 17.68
N ASP A 128 -1.16 32.72 18.26
CA ASP A 128 -1.41 34.05 17.68
C ASP A 128 -0.42 35.10 18.20
N ARG A 129 0.87 34.76 18.18
CA ARG A 129 1.99 35.68 18.42
C ARG A 129 3.26 35.11 17.80
N LYS A 130 4.35 35.88 17.80
CA LYS A 130 5.66 35.34 17.48
C LYS A 130 6.10 34.28 18.49
N LEU A 131 6.85 33.29 18.01
CA LEU A 131 7.52 32.32 18.85
C LEU A 131 8.55 33.02 19.74
N THR A 132 8.63 32.59 21.00
CA THR A 132 9.76 32.93 21.88
C THR A 132 10.99 32.16 21.44
N GLU A 133 12.18 32.61 21.82
CA GLU A 133 13.44 31.92 21.49
C GLU A 133 13.41 30.44 21.92
N LYS A 134 12.87 30.16 23.11
CA LYS A 134 12.77 28.78 23.62
C LYS A 134 11.83 27.92 22.76
N GLU A 135 10.67 28.45 22.39
CA GLU A 135 9.73 27.74 21.51
C GLU A 135 10.33 27.54 20.11
N LEU A 136 11.04 28.53 19.59
CA LEU A 136 11.72 28.42 18.30
C LEU A 136 12.77 27.31 18.30
N GLN A 137 13.62 27.23 19.32
CA GLN A 137 14.60 26.15 19.44
C GLN A 137 13.95 24.76 19.56
N GLU A 138 12.80 24.66 20.25
CA GLU A 138 12.03 23.42 20.33
C GLU A 138 11.46 23.00 18.97
N VAL A 139 10.90 23.94 18.20
CA VAL A 139 10.37 23.67 16.86
C VAL A 139 11.51 23.31 15.89
N ILE A 140 12.67 23.98 15.96
CA ILE A 140 13.85 23.62 15.16
C ILE A 140 14.29 22.19 15.46
N PHE A 141 14.34 21.80 16.74
CA PHE A 141 14.67 20.44 17.14
C PHE A 141 13.66 19.42 16.59
N TYR A 142 12.36 19.73 16.71
CA TYR A 142 11.28 18.90 16.18
C TYR A 142 11.37 18.72 14.66
N CYS A 143 11.49 19.81 13.90
CA CYS A 143 11.61 19.78 12.44
C CYS A 143 12.90 19.05 12.00
N ASN A 144 14.03 19.25 12.71
CA ASN A 144 15.25 18.50 12.43
C ASN A 144 15.07 17.00 12.62
N HIS A 145 14.35 16.57 13.66
CA HIS A 145 14.00 15.17 13.88
C HIS A 145 13.13 14.65 12.72
N ASP A 146 12.11 15.40 12.28
CA ASP A 146 11.25 14.98 11.15
C ASP A 146 12.04 14.82 9.83
N VAL A 147 13.05 15.65 9.58
CA VAL A 147 13.98 15.46 8.44
C VAL A 147 14.81 14.18 8.61
N GLU A 148 15.33 13.89 9.81
CA GLU A 148 16.08 12.66 10.09
C GLU A 148 15.22 11.41 9.92
N GLN A 149 13.98 11.44 10.41
CA GLN A 149 13.03 10.35 10.26
C GLN A 149 12.63 10.16 8.81
N THR A 150 12.48 11.24 8.04
CA THR A 150 12.26 11.17 6.59
C THR A 150 13.43 10.49 5.88
N MET A 151 14.68 10.80 6.26
CA MET A 151 15.87 10.12 5.73
C MET A 151 15.88 8.63 6.09
N GLU A 152 15.54 8.26 7.31
CA GLU A 152 15.48 6.85 7.73
C GLU A 152 14.40 6.08 6.95
N VAL A 153 13.21 6.66 6.79
CA VAL A 153 12.15 6.07 5.96
C VAL A 153 12.59 5.95 4.51
N PHE A 154 13.30 6.95 3.97
CA PHE A 154 13.86 6.89 2.62
C PHE A 154 14.85 5.73 2.46
N ILE A 155 15.76 5.52 3.41
CA ILE A 155 16.72 4.40 3.38
C ILE A 155 15.97 3.06 3.34
N ASN A 156 14.93 2.91 4.17
CA ASN A 156 14.08 1.72 4.20
C ASN A 156 13.22 1.55 2.92
N ARG A 157 13.13 2.58 2.07
CA ARG A 157 12.40 2.59 0.79
C ARG A 157 13.28 2.91 -0.41
N ILE A 158 14.60 2.75 -0.30
CA ILE A 158 15.51 3.20 -1.36
C ILE A 158 15.22 2.54 -2.71
N GLU A 159 14.75 1.28 -2.68
CA GLU A 159 14.33 0.55 -3.88
C GLU A 159 13.18 1.26 -4.63
N GLU A 160 12.27 1.95 -3.92
CA GLU A 160 11.18 2.71 -4.54
C GLU A 160 11.71 3.91 -5.31
N PHE A 161 12.72 4.60 -4.74
CA PHE A 161 13.41 5.72 -5.39
C PHE A 161 14.23 5.23 -6.59
N GLU A 162 15.00 4.16 -6.43
CA GLU A 162 15.78 3.55 -7.51
C GLU A 162 14.88 3.11 -8.67
N ALA A 163 13.74 2.49 -8.37
CA ALA A 163 12.76 2.09 -9.38
C ALA A 163 12.14 3.31 -10.09
N HIS A 164 11.86 4.39 -9.36
CA HIS A 164 11.36 5.64 -9.92
C HIS A 164 12.40 6.31 -10.84
N MET A 165 13.64 6.40 -10.38
CA MET A 165 14.77 6.91 -11.17
C MET A 165 15.07 6.02 -12.37
N GLY A 166 14.88 4.71 -12.24
CA GLY A 166 14.99 3.75 -13.34
C GLY A 166 13.98 4.03 -14.45
N LEU A 167 12.75 4.42 -14.13
CA LEU A 167 11.77 4.87 -15.15
C LEU A 167 12.29 6.10 -15.90
N ILE A 168 12.83 7.09 -15.19
CA ILE A 168 13.33 8.33 -15.80
C ILE A 168 14.53 8.04 -16.70
N LYS A 169 15.52 7.29 -16.19
CA LYS A 169 16.77 7.00 -16.91
C LYS A 169 16.54 6.06 -18.09
N ASN A 170 15.85 4.93 -17.90
CA ASN A 170 15.70 3.90 -18.94
C ASN A 170 14.87 4.39 -20.12
N PHE A 171 13.85 5.22 -19.86
CA PHE A 171 13.00 5.80 -20.90
C PHE A 171 13.44 7.20 -21.33
N LYS A 172 14.63 7.65 -20.91
CA LYS A 172 15.25 8.94 -21.28
C LYS A 172 14.32 10.14 -21.06
N LEU A 173 13.61 10.14 -19.93
CA LEU A 173 12.69 11.21 -19.57
C LEU A 173 13.44 12.38 -18.91
N PRO A 174 12.94 13.62 -19.02
CA PRO A 174 13.47 14.76 -18.29
C PRO A 174 13.40 14.57 -16.77
N LEU A 175 14.46 14.96 -16.05
CA LEU A 175 14.54 14.82 -14.57
C LEU A 175 13.39 15.53 -13.84
N LYS A 176 12.83 16.61 -14.40
CA LYS A 176 11.65 17.31 -13.86
C LYS A 176 10.43 16.40 -13.62
N TYR A 177 10.39 15.21 -14.21
CA TYR A 177 9.33 14.25 -13.99
C TYR A 177 9.46 13.42 -12.71
N ILE A 178 10.54 13.59 -11.94
CA ILE A 178 10.69 12.96 -10.62
C ILE A 178 9.57 13.30 -9.63
N SER A 179 8.89 14.44 -9.83
CA SER A 179 7.75 14.85 -9.02
C SER A 179 6.42 14.20 -9.41
N LYS A 180 6.40 13.49 -10.55
CA LYS A 180 5.21 12.76 -11.03
C LYS A 180 5.04 11.44 -10.30
N THR A 181 3.86 10.86 -10.36
CA THR A 181 3.62 9.49 -9.86
C THR A 181 4.09 8.45 -10.87
N LYS A 182 4.32 7.20 -10.43
CA LYS A 182 4.66 6.08 -11.33
C LYS A 182 3.58 5.86 -12.42
N ALA A 183 2.30 6.06 -12.09
CA ALA A 183 1.20 5.97 -13.05
C ALA A 183 1.23 7.10 -14.09
N GLN A 184 1.56 8.33 -13.68
CA GLN A 184 1.73 9.46 -14.61
C GLN A 184 2.95 9.26 -15.52
N LEU A 185 4.07 8.76 -14.98
CA LEU A 185 5.24 8.40 -15.78
C LEU A 185 4.90 7.34 -16.82
N SER A 186 4.14 6.31 -16.45
CA SER A 186 3.74 5.25 -17.37
C SER A 186 2.88 5.78 -18.53
N ALA A 187 1.95 6.71 -18.24
CA ALA A 187 1.19 7.39 -19.28
C ALA A 187 2.07 8.21 -20.23
N ILE A 188 3.07 8.92 -19.70
CA ILE A 188 4.04 9.68 -20.51
C ILE A 188 4.90 8.75 -21.36
N ILE A 189 5.40 7.67 -20.76
CA ILE A 189 6.22 6.65 -21.46
C ILE A 189 5.43 6.08 -22.61
N LEU A 190 4.15 5.76 -22.42
CA LEU A 190 3.28 5.23 -23.47
C LEU A 190 2.79 6.29 -24.46
N GLY A 191 3.12 7.57 -24.28
CA GLY A 191 2.65 8.65 -25.15
C GLY A 191 1.13 8.81 -25.12
N ALA A 192 0.51 8.52 -23.97
CA ALA A 192 -0.93 8.55 -23.82
C ALA A 192 -1.46 9.99 -23.84
N ASN A 193 -2.54 10.22 -24.57
CA ASN A 193 -3.25 11.49 -24.63
C ASN A 193 -4.72 11.28 -24.26
N LYS A 194 -5.17 11.92 -23.17
CA LYS A 194 -6.53 11.73 -22.67
C LYS A 194 -7.56 12.11 -23.74
N GLN A 195 -8.55 11.25 -23.91
CA GLN A 195 -9.76 11.52 -24.68
C GLN A 195 -10.98 11.22 -23.82
N ASP A 196 -12.09 11.88 -24.13
CA ASP A 196 -13.38 11.60 -23.49
C ASP A 196 -14.09 10.48 -24.27
N HIS A 197 -14.64 9.51 -23.54
CA HIS A 197 -15.33 8.34 -24.07
C HIS A 197 -16.65 8.15 -23.31
N GLU A 198 -17.74 7.81 -24.01
CA GLU A 198 -19.08 7.61 -23.42
C GLU A 198 -19.54 6.14 -23.45
N ASP A 199 -18.64 5.23 -23.81
CA ASP A 199 -18.91 3.81 -24.10
C ASP A 199 -18.41 2.85 -23.01
N GLU A 200 -18.26 3.34 -21.77
CA GLU A 200 -17.63 2.65 -20.62
C GLU A 200 -18.10 1.20 -20.39
N PHE A 201 -19.34 0.87 -20.75
CA PHE A 201 -19.95 -0.46 -20.57
C PHE A 201 -20.21 -1.24 -21.87
N GLU A 202 -19.69 -0.78 -23.01
CA GLU A 202 -19.75 -1.51 -24.30
C GLU A 202 -18.74 -2.66 -24.37
N ILE A 203 -18.77 -3.51 -23.36
CA ILE A 203 -17.78 -4.57 -23.12
C ILE A 203 -17.90 -5.67 -24.16
N ASN A 204 -16.76 -6.08 -24.70
CA ASN A 204 -16.65 -7.19 -25.64
C ASN A 204 -16.09 -8.43 -24.93
N ILE A 205 -16.86 -9.52 -24.91
CA ILE A 205 -16.40 -10.81 -24.38
C ILE A 205 -15.66 -11.56 -25.47
N VAL A 206 -14.42 -11.93 -25.19
CA VAL A 206 -13.55 -12.53 -26.21
C VAL A 206 -14.02 -13.94 -26.59
N PRO A 207 -13.96 -14.31 -27.88
CA PRO A 207 -14.53 -15.58 -28.37
C PRO A 207 -13.76 -16.82 -27.90
N THR A 208 -12.58 -16.63 -27.32
CA THR A 208 -11.78 -17.72 -26.77
C THR A 208 -12.33 -18.25 -25.47
N ILE A 209 -13.18 -17.51 -24.75
CA ILE A 209 -13.82 -17.94 -23.49
C ILE A 209 -14.95 -18.93 -23.80
N LYS A 210 -14.98 -20.08 -23.13
CA LYS A 210 -15.93 -21.18 -23.36
C LYS A 210 -16.58 -21.65 -22.05
N ILE A 211 -17.58 -20.89 -21.58
CA ILE A 211 -18.34 -21.21 -20.36
C ILE A 211 -19.64 -21.94 -20.73
N ASN A 212 -19.80 -23.16 -20.24
CA ASN A 212 -21.00 -23.99 -20.46
C ASN A 212 -21.87 -24.11 -19.22
N ARG A 213 -21.26 -24.32 -18.04
CA ARG A 213 -21.95 -24.63 -16.79
C ARG A 213 -22.47 -23.38 -16.09
N TYR A 214 -21.67 -22.31 -16.08
CA TYR A 214 -21.95 -21.08 -15.33
C TYR A 214 -22.42 -19.93 -16.22
N LYS A 215 -23.33 -20.21 -17.17
CA LYS A 215 -23.80 -19.23 -18.17
C LYS A 215 -24.52 -18.05 -17.56
N GLU A 216 -25.14 -18.22 -16.40
CA GLU A 216 -25.78 -17.17 -15.62
C GLU A 216 -24.81 -16.03 -15.26
N ILE A 217 -23.53 -16.32 -15.03
CA ILE A 217 -22.49 -15.32 -14.75
C ILE A 217 -22.20 -14.50 -16.02
N LEU A 218 -22.06 -15.17 -17.16
CA LEU A 218 -21.90 -14.50 -18.46
C LEU A 218 -23.12 -13.64 -18.80
N ASN A 219 -24.32 -14.15 -18.56
CA ASN A 219 -25.58 -13.44 -18.79
C ASN A 219 -25.72 -12.24 -17.85
N TRP A 220 -25.20 -12.33 -16.63
CA TRP A 220 -25.18 -11.22 -15.68
C TRP A 220 -24.40 -10.02 -16.21
N TYR A 221 -23.20 -10.22 -16.75
CA TYR A 221 -22.41 -9.15 -17.38
C TYR A 221 -23.04 -8.60 -18.66
N LYS A 222 -23.74 -9.44 -19.43
CA LYS A 222 -24.44 -9.01 -20.66
C LYS A 222 -25.68 -8.19 -20.39
N ASN A 223 -26.30 -8.34 -19.22
CA ASN A 223 -27.52 -7.63 -18.86
C ASN A 223 -27.24 -6.13 -18.61
N PRO A 224 -27.82 -5.19 -19.39
CA PRO A 224 -27.62 -3.77 -19.19
C PRO A 224 -28.01 -3.26 -17.81
N LEU A 225 -28.96 -3.91 -17.13
CA LEU A 225 -29.37 -3.53 -15.77
C LEU A 225 -28.26 -3.70 -14.75
N ASN A 226 -27.23 -4.51 -15.03
CA ASN A 226 -26.14 -4.78 -14.10
C ASN A 226 -24.93 -3.87 -14.28
N ARG A 227 -24.93 -2.99 -15.30
CA ARG A 227 -23.87 -2.01 -15.65
C ARG A 227 -23.75 -0.89 -14.61
N ASP A 228 -23.39 -1.26 -13.39
CA ASP A 228 -23.24 -0.40 -12.23
C ASP A 228 -22.17 -1.00 -11.32
N TYR A 229 -21.11 -0.24 -11.04
CA TYR A 229 -20.00 -0.63 -10.17
C TYR A 229 -20.42 -1.05 -8.75
N LYS A 230 -21.63 -0.69 -8.30
CA LYS A 230 -22.18 -1.07 -7.00
C LYS A 230 -22.86 -2.45 -7.00
N LYS A 231 -23.13 -3.02 -8.18
CA LYS A 231 -23.79 -4.32 -8.31
C LYS A 231 -22.76 -5.45 -8.37
N SER A 232 -23.14 -6.57 -7.79
CA SER A 232 -22.41 -7.83 -7.82
C SER A 232 -23.37 -9.02 -7.91
N LEU A 233 -22.84 -10.18 -8.30
CA LEU A 233 -23.50 -11.47 -8.29
C LEU A 233 -22.78 -12.38 -7.31
N GLU A 234 -23.49 -12.86 -6.30
CA GLU A 234 -23.03 -13.91 -5.40
C GLU A 234 -23.51 -15.25 -5.94
N ILE A 235 -22.58 -16.19 -6.15
CA ILE A 235 -22.88 -17.51 -6.72
C ILE A 235 -21.83 -18.53 -6.31
N GLU A 236 -22.23 -19.79 -6.17
CA GLU A 236 -21.28 -20.88 -5.92
C GLU A 236 -20.65 -21.39 -7.22
N VAL A 237 -19.32 -21.42 -7.28
CA VAL A 237 -18.54 -21.99 -8.38
C VAL A 237 -17.61 -23.06 -7.81
N ALA A 238 -17.69 -24.28 -8.33
CA ALA A 238 -16.91 -25.44 -7.88
C ALA A 238 -16.96 -25.68 -6.34
N GLY A 239 -18.13 -25.49 -5.72
CA GLY A 239 -18.31 -25.68 -4.27
C GLY A 239 -17.69 -24.58 -3.41
N VAL A 240 -17.41 -23.41 -4.00
CA VAL A 240 -16.82 -22.25 -3.33
C VAL A 240 -17.70 -21.02 -3.59
N PRO A 241 -18.08 -20.25 -2.56
CA PRO A 241 -18.77 -18.96 -2.76
C PRO A 241 -17.89 -17.98 -3.53
N HIS A 242 -18.44 -17.40 -4.59
CA HIS A 242 -17.78 -16.38 -5.40
C HIS A 242 -18.62 -15.11 -5.47
N ILE A 243 -17.93 -13.98 -5.57
CA ILE A 243 -18.53 -12.69 -5.84
C ILE A 243 -18.01 -12.20 -7.19
N PHE A 244 -18.89 -12.13 -8.18
CA PHE A 244 -18.61 -11.54 -9.49
C PHE A 244 -19.07 -10.09 -9.50
N GLY A 245 -18.19 -9.19 -9.90
CA GLY A 245 -18.50 -7.78 -9.99
C GLY A 245 -17.62 -7.10 -11.04
N TRP A 246 -17.37 -5.81 -10.83
CA TRP A 246 -16.60 -4.97 -11.76
C TRP A 246 -15.11 -4.84 -11.36
N GLY A 247 -14.71 -5.56 -10.31
CA GLY A 247 -13.32 -5.76 -9.88
C GLY A 247 -12.78 -7.14 -10.30
N GLY A 248 -11.60 -7.53 -9.82
CA GLY A 248 -11.04 -8.86 -10.11
C GLY A 248 -11.84 -10.00 -9.49
N LEU A 249 -11.57 -11.24 -9.94
CA LEU A 249 -12.24 -12.44 -9.42
C LEU A 249 -11.87 -12.69 -7.96
N HIS A 250 -12.85 -13.04 -7.14
CA HIS A 250 -12.64 -13.46 -5.76
C HIS A 250 -13.59 -14.59 -5.37
N GLY A 251 -13.02 -15.71 -4.92
CA GLY A 251 -13.73 -16.80 -4.26
C GLY A 251 -12.77 -17.60 -3.40
N ALA A 252 -13.17 -17.98 -2.19
CA ALA A 252 -12.33 -18.75 -1.29
C ALA A 252 -13.16 -19.61 -0.34
N ARG A 253 -12.61 -20.76 0.06
CA ARG A 253 -13.11 -21.50 1.22
C ARG A 253 -12.67 -20.76 2.49
N ASP A 254 -13.62 -20.16 3.20
CA ASP A 254 -13.30 -19.50 4.46
C ASP A 254 -12.92 -20.53 5.52
N LYS A 255 -12.03 -20.13 6.42
CA LYS A 255 -11.56 -20.94 7.56
C LYS A 255 -11.12 -22.36 7.17
N TYR A 256 -10.23 -22.45 6.20
CA TYR A 256 -9.76 -23.69 5.63
C TYR A 256 -8.30 -23.96 6.03
N GLN A 257 -8.05 -25.15 6.57
CA GLN A 257 -6.70 -25.63 6.87
C GLN A 257 -6.58 -27.09 6.45
N ASP A 258 -5.54 -27.40 5.67
CA ASP A 258 -5.33 -28.75 5.19
C ASP A 258 -3.88 -28.93 4.67
N GLU A 259 -3.45 -30.19 4.61
CA GLU A 259 -2.15 -30.62 4.09
C GLU A 259 -2.36 -31.67 2.97
N GLY A 260 -1.46 -31.69 2.00
CA GLY A 260 -1.57 -32.59 0.85
C GLY A 260 -1.01 -31.96 -0.42
N ILE A 261 -1.58 -32.37 -1.56
CA ILE A 261 -1.14 -31.94 -2.89
C ILE A 261 -1.98 -30.74 -3.32
N PHE A 262 -1.37 -29.56 -3.30
CA PHE A 262 -1.98 -28.35 -3.78
C PHE A 262 -1.19 -27.76 -4.94
N ILE A 263 -1.91 -27.23 -5.92
CA ILE A 263 -1.32 -26.49 -7.03
C ILE A 263 -2.00 -25.12 -7.13
N ASN A 264 -1.20 -24.06 -7.07
CA ASN A 264 -1.64 -22.70 -7.38
C ASN A 264 -1.11 -22.29 -8.74
N SER A 265 -2.01 -21.87 -9.62
CA SER A 265 -1.66 -21.46 -10.98
C SER A 265 -1.99 -19.99 -11.16
N ASP A 266 -0.97 -19.17 -11.32
CA ASP A 266 -1.09 -17.73 -11.56
C ASP A 266 -0.86 -17.41 -13.03
N VAL A 267 -1.68 -16.55 -13.61
CA VAL A 267 -1.56 -16.12 -15.00
C VAL A 267 -0.41 -15.11 -15.14
N GLY A 268 0.58 -15.48 -15.94
CA GLY A 268 1.79 -14.69 -16.18
C GLY A 268 1.48 -13.29 -16.74
N SER A 269 1.73 -12.26 -15.91
CA SER A 269 1.49 -10.85 -16.26
C SER A 269 0.06 -10.61 -16.78
N PHE A 270 -0.94 -11.13 -16.06
CA PHE A 270 -2.31 -11.30 -16.57
C PHE A 270 -2.90 -10.11 -17.34
N TYR A 271 -3.04 -8.95 -16.69
CA TYR A 271 -3.61 -7.77 -17.32
C TYR A 271 -2.78 -7.24 -18.50
N PRO A 272 -1.43 -7.08 -18.39
CA PRO A 272 -0.61 -6.79 -19.56
C PRO A 272 -0.79 -7.78 -20.72
N SER A 273 -0.91 -9.08 -20.43
CA SER A 273 -1.12 -10.11 -21.44
C SER A 273 -2.49 -9.95 -22.13
N LEU A 274 -3.55 -9.64 -21.39
CA LEU A 274 -4.87 -9.33 -21.97
C LEU A 274 -4.85 -8.09 -22.86
N MET A 275 -4.17 -7.01 -22.42
CA MET A 275 -4.00 -5.78 -23.20
C MET A 275 -3.32 -6.02 -24.55
N ILE A 276 -2.38 -6.97 -24.60
CA ILE A 276 -1.64 -7.34 -25.81
C ILE A 276 -2.44 -8.30 -26.68
N GLN A 277 -2.94 -9.41 -26.10
CA GLN A 277 -3.50 -10.52 -26.87
C GLN A 277 -4.90 -10.24 -27.42
N TYR A 278 -5.62 -9.28 -26.83
CA TYR A 278 -7.00 -8.96 -27.17
C TYR A 278 -7.23 -7.48 -27.45
N ASP A 279 -6.15 -6.71 -27.63
CA ASP A 279 -6.19 -5.29 -27.94
C ASP A 279 -6.95 -4.43 -26.91
N PHE A 280 -6.82 -4.79 -25.63
CA PHE A 280 -7.45 -4.08 -24.51
C PHE A 280 -6.57 -3.00 -23.88
N LEU A 281 -5.50 -2.57 -24.54
CA LEU A 281 -4.75 -1.39 -24.13
C LEU A 281 -5.63 -0.14 -24.28
N SER A 282 -5.44 0.84 -23.37
CA SER A 282 -6.12 2.14 -23.46
C SER A 282 -5.99 2.74 -24.86
N ARG A 283 -7.12 3.17 -25.43
CA ARG A 283 -7.22 3.80 -26.76
C ARG A 283 -6.50 5.14 -26.81
N ASN A 284 -6.21 5.73 -25.65
CA ASN A 284 -5.44 6.96 -25.53
C ASN A 284 -3.95 6.77 -25.85
N VAL A 285 -3.45 5.53 -25.91
CA VAL A 285 -2.08 5.21 -26.34
C VAL A 285 -1.99 5.26 -27.87
N ARG A 286 -1.23 6.22 -28.39
CA ARG A 286 -1.09 6.43 -29.85
C ARG A 286 -0.42 5.26 -30.57
N ASP A 287 0.64 4.73 -29.98
CA ASP A 287 1.42 3.63 -30.54
C ASP A 287 1.39 2.44 -29.58
N LYS A 288 0.50 1.48 -29.88
CA LYS A 288 0.32 0.28 -29.06
C LYS A 288 1.54 -0.64 -29.10
N SER A 289 2.36 -0.57 -30.16
CA SER A 289 3.55 -1.43 -30.30
C SER A 289 4.54 -1.20 -29.17
N LYS A 290 4.65 0.04 -28.68
CA LYS A 290 5.49 0.41 -27.55
C LYS A 290 5.19 -0.38 -26.27
N PHE A 291 3.92 -0.64 -25.99
CA PHE A 291 3.54 -1.45 -24.82
C PHE A 291 4.02 -2.90 -24.96
N LYS A 292 3.90 -3.44 -26.19
CA LYS A 292 4.38 -4.78 -26.52
C LYS A 292 5.91 -4.88 -26.47
N GLU A 293 6.64 -3.90 -27.00
CA GLU A 293 8.10 -3.83 -26.91
C GLU A 293 8.59 -3.81 -25.45
N ILE A 294 7.96 -3.00 -24.60
CA ILE A 294 8.24 -2.95 -23.16
C ILE A 294 7.99 -4.31 -22.50
N TYR A 295 6.90 -4.98 -22.86
CA TYR A 295 6.58 -6.32 -22.38
C TYR A 295 7.65 -7.34 -22.80
N ASP A 296 7.99 -7.41 -24.08
CA ASP A 296 8.92 -8.38 -24.62
C ASP A 296 10.34 -8.17 -24.07
N TYR A 297 10.77 -6.91 -23.96
CA TYR A 297 12.04 -6.59 -23.33
C TYR A 297 12.09 -6.98 -21.85
N ARG A 298 11.00 -6.75 -21.11
CA ARG A 298 10.89 -7.24 -19.72
C ARG A 298 10.97 -8.77 -19.66
N MET A 299 10.29 -9.48 -20.56
CA MET A 299 10.33 -10.96 -20.59
C MET A 299 11.73 -11.48 -20.88
N LYS A 300 12.48 -10.83 -21.78
CA LYS A 300 13.90 -11.10 -22.01
C LYS A 300 14.72 -10.95 -20.72
N LEU A 301 14.58 -9.82 -20.02
CA LEU A 301 15.27 -9.58 -18.75
C LEU A 301 14.86 -10.58 -17.65
N LYS A 302 13.59 -11.00 -17.60
CA LYS A 302 13.10 -12.03 -16.68
C LYS A 302 13.81 -13.36 -16.95
N LYS A 303 13.93 -13.76 -18.22
CA LYS A 303 14.63 -14.98 -18.65
C LYS A 303 16.14 -14.93 -18.34
N GLU A 304 16.75 -13.75 -18.45
CA GLU A 304 18.15 -13.51 -18.07
C GLU A 304 18.38 -13.40 -16.55
N GLY A 305 17.33 -13.46 -15.72
CA GLY A 305 17.44 -13.35 -14.27
C GLY A 305 17.73 -11.93 -13.75
N LYS A 306 17.66 -10.90 -14.60
CA LYS A 306 18.02 -9.50 -14.28
C LYS A 306 16.92 -8.78 -13.52
N LYS A 307 16.73 -9.18 -12.25
CA LYS A 307 15.63 -8.72 -11.39
C LYS A 307 15.58 -7.20 -11.21
N LYS A 308 16.71 -6.51 -11.03
CA LYS A 308 16.74 -5.05 -10.84
C LYS A 308 16.40 -4.30 -12.13
N GLU A 309 17.01 -4.68 -13.24
CA GLU A 309 16.85 -4.03 -14.55
C GLU A 309 15.43 -4.16 -15.11
N GLN A 310 14.72 -5.25 -14.80
CA GLN A 310 13.33 -5.43 -15.26
C GLN A 310 12.30 -4.58 -14.48
N GLN A 311 12.64 -4.04 -13.31
CA GLN A 311 11.67 -3.36 -12.42
C GLN A 311 10.95 -2.17 -13.08
N PRO A 312 11.65 -1.23 -13.77
CA PRO A 312 10.98 -0.10 -14.41
C PRO A 312 9.95 -0.55 -15.44
N TYR A 313 10.29 -1.53 -16.27
CA TYR A 313 9.37 -2.09 -17.28
C TYR A 313 8.17 -2.78 -16.63
N LYS A 314 8.38 -3.53 -15.53
CA LYS A 314 7.28 -4.13 -14.75
C LYS A 314 6.33 -3.08 -14.21
N ILE A 315 6.84 -1.95 -13.73
CA ILE A 315 6.02 -0.85 -13.21
C ILE A 315 5.15 -0.25 -14.30
N VAL A 316 5.70 0.00 -15.49
CA VAL A 316 4.91 0.52 -16.63
C VAL A 316 3.75 -0.42 -16.94
N LEU A 317 4.03 -1.71 -17.12
CA LEU A 317 3.02 -2.72 -17.46
C LEU A 317 1.93 -2.82 -16.39
N ASN A 318 2.32 -2.96 -15.11
CA ASN A 318 1.36 -3.18 -14.02
C ASN A 318 0.55 -1.93 -13.68
N SER A 319 1.13 -0.73 -13.80
CA SER A 319 0.40 0.50 -13.47
C SER A 319 -0.55 0.95 -14.58
N THR A 320 -0.38 0.45 -15.81
CA THR A 320 -1.21 0.83 -16.97
C THR A 320 -2.69 0.53 -16.74
N TYR A 321 -3.03 -0.65 -16.18
CA TYR A 321 -4.42 -0.99 -15.84
C TYR A 321 -5.02 -0.06 -14.77
N GLY A 322 -4.27 0.20 -13.69
CA GLY A 322 -4.76 1.12 -12.65
C GLY A 322 -4.96 2.53 -13.19
N ALA A 323 -4.03 2.98 -14.05
CA ALA A 323 -4.09 4.29 -14.68
C ALA A 323 -5.26 4.44 -15.66
N SER A 324 -5.71 3.37 -16.32
CA SER A 324 -6.90 3.44 -17.19
C SER A 324 -8.22 3.60 -16.43
N LYS A 325 -8.23 3.39 -15.10
CA LYS A 325 -9.37 3.68 -14.22
C LYS A 325 -9.35 5.06 -13.58
N ASP A 326 -8.21 5.76 -13.61
CA ASP A 326 -8.04 7.06 -12.98
C ASP A 326 -8.46 8.19 -13.94
N LYS A 327 -9.62 8.82 -13.67
CA LYS A 327 -10.18 9.90 -14.50
C LYS A 327 -9.27 11.11 -14.71
N TYR A 328 -8.23 11.28 -13.89
CA TYR A 328 -7.26 12.37 -14.02
C TYR A 328 -5.99 11.96 -14.77
N ASN A 329 -5.84 10.68 -15.12
CA ASN A 329 -4.69 10.18 -15.83
C ASN A 329 -4.90 10.21 -17.35
N ASN A 330 -3.83 10.39 -18.13
CA ASN A 330 -3.91 10.38 -19.59
C ASN A 330 -4.25 9.00 -20.17
N LEU A 331 -4.02 7.92 -19.42
CA LEU A 331 -4.42 6.56 -19.81
C LEU A 331 -5.90 6.26 -19.57
N PHE A 332 -6.67 7.18 -18.99
CA PHE A 332 -8.07 6.95 -18.61
C PHE A 332 -8.90 6.45 -19.79
N ASP A 333 -9.34 5.20 -19.69
CA ASP A 333 -10.17 4.52 -20.68
C ASP A 333 -10.93 3.41 -19.93
N PRO A 334 -12.10 3.75 -19.36
CA PRO A 334 -12.79 2.85 -18.46
C PRO A 334 -13.41 1.64 -19.20
N LEU A 335 -13.76 1.78 -20.48
CA LEU A 335 -14.16 0.64 -21.32
C LEU A 335 -13.03 -0.40 -21.39
N GLN A 336 -11.81 0.03 -21.72
CA GLN A 336 -10.70 -0.90 -21.81
C GLN A 336 -10.31 -1.49 -20.44
N ALA A 337 -10.42 -0.70 -19.37
CA ALA A 337 -10.27 -1.22 -18.02
C ALA A 337 -11.31 -2.33 -17.70
N ASN A 338 -12.57 -2.14 -18.10
CA ASN A 338 -13.64 -3.12 -17.93
C ASN A 338 -13.43 -4.35 -18.81
N ASN A 339 -13.02 -4.19 -20.07
CA ASN A 339 -12.68 -5.30 -20.96
C ASN A 339 -11.58 -6.19 -20.36
N VAL A 340 -10.48 -5.61 -19.86
CA VAL A 340 -9.41 -6.35 -19.17
C VAL A 340 -9.97 -7.09 -17.94
N CYS A 341 -10.71 -6.39 -17.09
CA CYS A 341 -11.18 -6.91 -15.81
C CYS A 341 -12.17 -8.08 -15.99
N ILE A 342 -13.19 -7.89 -16.83
CA ILE A 342 -14.31 -8.83 -16.98
C ILE A 342 -13.87 -10.05 -17.79
N ASN A 343 -13.13 -9.86 -18.88
CA ASN A 343 -12.59 -10.99 -19.62
C ASN A 343 -11.60 -11.79 -18.75
N GLY A 344 -10.80 -11.14 -17.91
CA GLY A 344 -9.93 -11.82 -16.96
C GLY A 344 -10.70 -12.71 -15.99
N GLN A 345 -11.77 -12.19 -15.36
CA GLN A 345 -12.64 -12.97 -14.48
C GLN A 345 -13.26 -14.18 -15.20
N LEU A 346 -13.82 -13.97 -16.38
CA LEU A 346 -14.49 -15.01 -17.15
C LEU A 346 -13.51 -16.06 -17.71
N MET A 347 -12.27 -15.68 -18.00
CA MET A 347 -11.21 -16.60 -18.38
C MET A 347 -10.80 -17.54 -17.25
N LEU A 348 -10.69 -17.03 -16.02
CA LEU A 348 -10.42 -17.86 -14.84
C LEU A 348 -11.63 -18.75 -14.50
N LEU A 349 -12.86 -18.25 -14.64
CA LEU A 349 -14.08 -19.07 -14.52
C LEU A 349 -14.10 -20.21 -15.53
N ASP A 350 -13.74 -19.92 -16.79
CA ASP A 350 -13.58 -20.91 -17.84
C ASP A 350 -12.52 -21.97 -17.49
N LEU A 351 -11.36 -21.57 -16.95
CA LEU A 351 -10.35 -22.51 -16.45
C LEU A 351 -10.91 -23.39 -15.32
N ILE A 352 -11.62 -22.78 -14.36
CA ILE A 352 -12.23 -23.50 -13.25
C ILE A 352 -13.21 -24.56 -13.76
N GLU A 353 -14.05 -24.21 -14.74
CA GLU A 353 -14.99 -25.15 -15.36
C GLU A 353 -14.27 -26.33 -16.04
N LYS A 354 -13.17 -26.08 -16.77
CA LYS A 354 -12.44 -27.18 -17.43
C LYS A 354 -11.75 -28.10 -16.43
N VAL A 355 -11.24 -27.56 -15.32
CA VAL A 355 -10.58 -28.38 -14.28
C VAL A 355 -11.60 -29.28 -13.57
N ILE A 356 -12.79 -28.78 -13.21
CA ILE A 356 -13.81 -29.64 -12.57
C ILE A 356 -14.38 -30.71 -13.50
N GLU A 357 -14.36 -30.46 -14.82
CA GLU A 357 -14.81 -31.44 -15.83
C GLU A 357 -13.76 -32.53 -16.08
N GLY A 358 -12.46 -32.16 -16.10
CA GLY A 358 -11.38 -33.05 -16.51
C GLY A 358 -10.60 -33.72 -15.38
N VAL A 359 -10.61 -33.16 -14.16
CA VAL A 359 -9.87 -33.69 -13.01
C VAL A 359 -10.84 -34.15 -11.93
N LEU A 360 -11.14 -35.45 -11.92
CA LEU A 360 -12.09 -36.04 -10.98
C LEU A 360 -11.59 -35.87 -9.53
N GLY A 361 -12.44 -35.32 -8.65
CA GLY A 361 -12.11 -35.11 -7.25
C GLY A 361 -11.32 -33.83 -6.95
N ALA A 362 -10.93 -33.04 -7.95
CA ALA A 362 -10.28 -31.75 -7.74
C ALA A 362 -11.18 -30.79 -6.96
N LYS A 363 -10.63 -30.17 -5.91
CA LYS A 363 -11.35 -29.23 -5.05
C LYS A 363 -10.76 -27.84 -5.21
N LEU A 364 -11.57 -26.90 -5.68
CA LEU A 364 -11.20 -25.50 -5.69
C LEU A 364 -11.07 -25.00 -4.24
N ILE A 365 -9.94 -24.41 -3.90
CA ILE A 365 -9.66 -23.85 -2.58
C ILE A 365 -9.85 -22.34 -2.60
N GLN A 366 -9.30 -21.69 -3.64
CA GLN A 366 -9.34 -20.26 -3.80
C GLN A 366 -9.19 -19.86 -5.28
N SER A 367 -9.88 -18.81 -5.68
CA SER A 367 -9.64 -18.03 -6.89
C SER A 367 -9.42 -16.57 -6.50
N ASN A 368 -8.43 -15.93 -7.11
CA ASN A 368 -8.18 -14.50 -6.95
C ASN A 368 -8.10 -13.84 -8.35
N THR A 369 -7.65 -12.58 -8.38
CA THR A 369 -7.65 -11.76 -9.60
C THR A 369 -6.93 -12.40 -10.78
N ASP A 370 -5.85 -13.14 -10.53
CA ASP A 370 -4.97 -13.68 -11.56
C ASP A 370 -4.62 -15.17 -11.38
N GLY A 371 -5.18 -15.86 -10.40
CA GLY A 371 -4.83 -17.25 -10.14
C GLY A 371 -5.91 -18.11 -9.49
N VAL A 372 -5.72 -19.42 -9.61
CA VAL A 372 -6.61 -20.45 -9.06
C VAL A 372 -5.81 -21.50 -8.31
N MET A 373 -6.29 -21.89 -7.14
CA MET A 373 -5.66 -22.87 -6.26
C MET A 373 -6.56 -24.10 -6.09
N TRP A 374 -5.97 -25.27 -6.32
CA TRP A 374 -6.64 -26.55 -6.27
C TRP A 374 -5.99 -27.48 -5.26
N LYS A 375 -6.82 -28.26 -4.56
CA LYS A 375 -6.38 -29.51 -3.91
C LYS A 375 -6.66 -30.67 -4.87
N LEU A 376 -5.64 -31.50 -5.07
CA LEU A 376 -5.69 -32.70 -5.90
C LEU A 376 -5.56 -33.95 -5.01
N GLU A 377 -6.09 -35.08 -5.47
CA GLU A 377 -6.09 -36.34 -4.70
C GLU A 377 -4.78 -37.13 -4.92
N SER A 378 -4.11 -36.96 -6.06
CA SER A 378 -2.88 -37.67 -6.39
C SER A 378 -1.92 -36.88 -7.29
N GLU A 379 -0.65 -37.29 -7.31
CA GLU A 379 0.39 -36.76 -8.23
C GLU A 379 0.01 -36.94 -9.71
N LYS A 380 -0.72 -38.02 -10.05
CA LYS A 380 -1.18 -38.27 -11.41
C LYS A 380 -2.18 -37.20 -11.87
N ASP A 381 -2.98 -36.67 -10.96
CA ASP A 381 -3.96 -35.62 -11.27
C ASP A 381 -3.27 -34.30 -11.64
N ILE A 382 -2.01 -34.08 -11.21
CA ILE A 382 -1.22 -32.91 -11.60
C ILE A 382 -0.94 -32.94 -13.11
N GLU A 383 -0.66 -34.11 -13.69
CA GLU A 383 -0.39 -34.23 -15.12
C GLU A 383 -1.64 -33.89 -15.93
N THR A 384 -2.80 -34.46 -15.56
CA THR A 384 -4.10 -34.15 -16.17
C THR A 384 -4.45 -32.67 -16.02
N TYR A 385 -4.23 -32.10 -14.83
CA TYR A 385 -4.44 -30.68 -14.56
C TYR A 385 -3.57 -29.79 -15.45
N LYS A 386 -2.26 -30.10 -15.58
CA LYS A 386 -1.32 -29.35 -16.41
C LYS A 386 -1.69 -29.43 -17.89
N PHE A 387 -2.18 -30.59 -18.36
CA PHE A 387 -2.69 -30.75 -19.72
C PHE A 387 -3.88 -29.82 -19.99
N ILE A 388 -4.87 -29.78 -19.09
CA ILE A 388 -6.02 -28.87 -19.20
C ILE A 388 -5.57 -27.40 -19.18
N CYS A 389 -4.62 -27.06 -18.32
CA CYS A 389 -4.02 -25.74 -18.25
C CYS A 389 -3.32 -25.36 -19.56
N GLU A 390 -2.62 -26.30 -20.20
CA GLU A 390 -1.96 -26.10 -21.49
C GLU A 390 -2.96 -25.88 -22.63
N GLU A 391 -4.01 -26.70 -22.71
CA GLU A 391 -5.10 -26.49 -23.68
C GLU A 391 -5.77 -25.12 -23.49
N TRP A 392 -5.99 -24.72 -22.23
CA TRP A 392 -6.52 -23.41 -21.88
C TRP A 392 -5.56 -22.29 -22.28
N CYS A 393 -4.27 -22.41 -22.00
CA CYS A 393 -3.24 -21.45 -22.39
C CYS A 393 -3.18 -21.28 -23.91
N ASN A 394 -3.19 -22.38 -24.66
CA ASN A 394 -3.16 -22.37 -26.13
C ASN A 394 -4.39 -21.67 -26.71
N ARG A 395 -5.58 -21.96 -26.18
CA ARG A 395 -6.84 -21.33 -26.62
C ARG A 395 -6.92 -19.86 -26.28
N THR A 396 -6.48 -19.46 -25.08
CA THR A 396 -6.59 -18.09 -24.57
C THR A 396 -5.35 -17.23 -24.86
N ARG A 397 -4.27 -17.82 -25.38
CA ARG A 397 -2.97 -17.16 -25.58
C ARG A 397 -2.37 -16.61 -24.28
N MET A 398 -2.82 -17.10 -23.13
CA MET A 398 -2.28 -16.77 -21.81
C MET A 398 -1.20 -17.78 -21.42
N THR A 399 -0.51 -17.51 -20.32
CA THR A 399 0.52 -18.39 -19.74
C THR A 399 0.26 -18.60 -18.27
N LEU A 400 0.50 -19.79 -17.74
CA LEU A 400 0.36 -20.11 -16.32
C LEU A 400 1.72 -20.43 -15.69
N ASP A 401 2.00 -19.85 -14.53
CA ASP A 401 3.09 -20.23 -13.64
C ASP A 401 2.49 -21.11 -12.51
N HIS A 402 3.01 -22.31 -12.32
CA HIS A 402 2.49 -23.29 -11.36
C HIS A 402 3.37 -23.39 -10.11
N ASP A 403 2.79 -23.13 -8.94
CA ASP A 403 3.42 -23.33 -7.64
C ASP A 403 2.87 -24.59 -6.96
N HIS A 404 3.77 -25.45 -6.51
CA HIS A 404 3.45 -26.66 -5.76
C HIS A 404 3.47 -26.40 -4.25
N ILE A 405 2.37 -26.73 -3.59
CA ILE A 405 2.06 -26.36 -2.22
C ILE A 405 1.79 -27.61 -1.38
N LYS A 406 2.38 -27.64 -0.18
CA LYS A 406 2.21 -28.73 0.79
C LYS A 406 1.10 -28.46 1.80
N LYS A 407 0.95 -27.22 2.23
CA LYS A 407 0.01 -26.82 3.28
C LYS A 407 -0.63 -25.47 2.97
N VAL A 408 -1.94 -25.39 3.22
CA VAL A 408 -2.72 -24.16 3.15
C VAL A 408 -3.41 -23.94 4.49
N VAL A 409 -3.30 -22.72 5.01
CA VAL A 409 -4.03 -22.22 6.17
C VAL A 409 -4.62 -20.88 5.78
N GLN A 410 -5.94 -20.77 5.62
CA GLN A 410 -6.58 -19.53 5.19
C GLN A 410 -7.83 -19.23 6.02
N LYS A 411 -7.93 -17.98 6.45
CA LYS A 411 -9.15 -17.42 7.02
C LYS A 411 -10.11 -17.04 5.90
N ASP A 412 -9.60 -16.34 4.89
CA ASP A 412 -10.32 -15.83 3.72
C ASP A 412 -9.33 -15.58 2.55
N VAL A 413 -9.84 -15.19 1.38
CA VAL A 413 -9.05 -14.93 0.14
C VAL A 413 -7.87 -13.96 0.32
N ASN A 414 -7.91 -13.10 1.35
CA ASN A 414 -6.91 -12.08 1.63
C ASN A 414 -6.06 -12.36 2.87
N ASN A 415 -6.38 -13.40 3.65
CA ASN A 415 -5.70 -13.75 4.89
C ASN A 415 -5.34 -15.23 4.89
N TYR A 416 -4.12 -15.55 4.45
CA TYR A 416 -3.66 -16.92 4.30
C TYR A 416 -2.15 -17.08 4.52
N LEU A 417 -1.77 -18.32 4.81
CA LEU A 417 -0.42 -18.83 4.94
C LEU A 417 -0.31 -20.10 4.10
N ILE A 418 0.71 -20.15 3.25
CA ILE A 418 0.98 -21.23 2.30
C ILE A 418 2.40 -21.71 2.56
N VAL A 419 2.56 -23.02 2.76
CA VAL A 419 3.87 -23.68 2.82
C VAL A 419 4.09 -24.41 1.51
N MET A 420 5.07 -23.96 0.75
CA MET A 420 5.48 -24.60 -0.51
C MET A 420 6.17 -25.94 -0.24
N GLU A 421 6.20 -26.82 -1.23
CA GLU A 421 6.93 -28.11 -1.12
C GLU A 421 8.43 -27.93 -0.80
N ASN A 422 9.04 -26.85 -1.29
CA ASN A 422 10.43 -26.50 -1.01
C ASN A 422 10.65 -25.84 0.37
N GLY A 423 9.63 -25.78 1.23
CA GLY A 423 9.68 -25.17 2.56
C GLY A 423 9.53 -23.64 2.57
N LYS A 424 9.47 -22.98 1.40
CA LYS A 424 9.24 -21.53 1.34
C LYS A 424 7.83 -21.20 1.82
N ILE A 425 7.71 -20.22 2.70
CA ILE A 425 6.43 -19.73 3.18
C ILE A 425 6.01 -18.50 2.38
N LYS A 426 4.75 -18.48 1.92
CA LYS A 426 4.07 -17.28 1.42
C LYS A 426 2.93 -16.95 2.39
N SER A 427 2.86 -15.70 2.85
CA SER A 427 1.75 -15.24 3.67
C SER A 427 1.16 -13.94 3.12
N LYS A 428 -0.14 -13.75 3.34
CA LYS A 428 -0.90 -12.57 2.93
C LYS A 428 -1.92 -12.24 4.01
N GLY A 429 -2.20 -10.95 4.18
CA GLY A 429 -3.26 -10.46 5.06
C GLY A 429 -2.78 -9.91 6.38
N ALA A 430 -3.66 -9.20 7.08
CA ALA A 430 -3.27 -8.39 8.24
C ALA A 430 -2.71 -9.23 9.41
N TYR A 431 -3.15 -10.47 9.56
CA TYR A 431 -2.83 -11.32 10.70
C TYR A 431 -1.49 -12.07 10.58
N VAL A 432 -1.08 -12.40 9.35
CA VAL A 432 0.09 -13.25 9.06
C VAL A 432 1.06 -12.60 8.06
N LYS A 433 0.84 -11.34 7.68
CA LYS A 433 1.77 -10.61 6.80
C LYS A 433 3.18 -10.60 7.37
N SER A 434 4.16 -10.73 6.48
CA SER A 434 5.54 -10.40 6.80
C SER A 434 5.63 -8.93 7.21
N LEU A 435 6.15 -8.70 8.40
CA LEU A 435 6.36 -7.36 8.93
C LEU A 435 7.71 -6.81 8.48
N ASN A 436 7.83 -5.49 8.49
CA ASN A 436 9.08 -4.80 8.22
C ASN A 436 9.18 -3.54 9.11
N LYS A 437 10.31 -2.83 9.07
CA LYS A 437 10.53 -1.66 9.93
C LYS A 437 9.47 -0.55 9.77
N LEU A 438 8.83 -0.45 8.61
CA LEU A 438 7.81 0.54 8.27
C LEU A 438 6.36 0.00 8.36
N ASP A 439 6.20 -1.23 8.86
CA ASP A 439 4.92 -1.87 9.14
C ASP A 439 5.12 -2.92 10.23
N TYR A 440 5.06 -2.47 11.49
CA TYR A 440 5.47 -3.23 12.68
C TYR A 440 4.45 -3.07 13.83
N ASP A 441 3.16 -3.30 13.54
CA ASP A 441 2.06 -3.29 14.53
C ASP A 441 1.81 -4.71 15.08
N LEU A 442 1.82 -4.85 16.41
CA LEU A 442 1.60 -6.13 17.12
C LEU A 442 2.44 -7.30 16.58
N PRO A 443 3.76 -7.13 16.39
CA PRO A 443 4.61 -8.13 15.74
C PRO A 443 4.66 -9.45 16.51
N ILE A 444 4.65 -9.44 17.85
CA ILE A 444 4.65 -10.68 18.64
C ILE A 444 3.40 -11.55 18.40
N VAL A 445 2.25 -10.92 18.11
CA VAL A 445 1.01 -11.66 17.83
C VAL A 445 1.10 -12.29 16.44
N ASN A 446 1.66 -11.58 15.47
CA ASN A 446 1.89 -12.14 14.14
C ASN A 446 2.89 -13.31 14.21
N GLN A 447 3.98 -13.16 14.96
CA GLN A 447 4.96 -14.21 15.16
C GLN A 447 4.34 -15.45 15.80
N ALA A 448 3.56 -15.29 16.88
CA ALA A 448 2.86 -16.39 17.54
C ALA A 448 1.91 -17.16 16.60
N LEU A 449 1.28 -16.48 15.64
CA LEU A 449 0.46 -17.14 14.61
C LEU A 449 1.31 -17.96 13.64
N MET A 450 2.44 -17.40 13.18
CA MET A 450 3.36 -18.09 12.29
C MET A 450 3.92 -19.35 12.95
N ASP A 451 4.41 -19.22 14.18
CA ASP A 451 5.00 -20.30 14.98
C ASP A 451 3.96 -21.41 15.25
N TYR A 452 2.71 -21.02 15.53
CA TYR A 452 1.62 -21.98 15.71
C TYR A 452 1.29 -22.78 14.44
N PHE A 453 1.08 -22.10 13.30
CA PHE A 453 0.64 -22.78 12.08
C PHE A 453 1.75 -23.55 11.35
N ILE A 454 3.01 -23.13 11.51
CA ILE A 454 4.16 -23.72 10.82
C ILE A 454 4.89 -24.72 11.73
N GLU A 455 5.18 -24.34 12.96
CA GLU A 455 6.07 -25.08 13.86
C GLU A 455 5.30 -25.85 14.94
N GLY A 456 4.01 -25.55 15.13
CA GLY A 456 3.18 -26.15 16.18
C GLY A 456 3.46 -25.58 17.57
N ILE A 457 4.20 -24.46 17.66
CA ILE A 457 4.55 -23.81 18.92
C ILE A 457 3.35 -22.99 19.42
N THR A 458 3.06 -23.09 20.72
CA THR A 458 1.91 -22.39 21.30
C THR A 458 2.14 -20.87 21.38
N PRO A 459 1.07 -20.04 21.31
CA PRO A 459 1.18 -18.61 21.56
C PRO A 459 1.82 -18.28 22.91
N GLU A 460 1.56 -19.08 23.94
CA GLU A 460 2.16 -18.96 25.26
C GLU A 460 3.69 -19.04 25.20
N GLU A 461 4.25 -20.06 24.56
CA GLU A 461 5.70 -20.23 24.43
C GLU A 461 6.36 -19.05 23.71
N THR A 462 5.77 -18.62 22.59
CA THR A 462 6.27 -17.51 21.78
C THR A 462 6.24 -16.19 22.56
N ILE A 463 5.12 -15.89 23.21
CA ILE A 463 4.89 -14.59 23.85
C ILE A 463 5.62 -14.50 25.20
N LEU A 464 5.64 -15.57 25.98
CA LEU A 464 6.26 -15.58 27.31
C LEU A 464 7.79 -15.52 27.22
N SER A 465 8.40 -16.06 26.16
CA SER A 465 9.85 -16.03 25.95
C SER A 465 10.39 -14.65 25.49
N CYS A 466 9.56 -13.79 24.87
CA CYS A 466 10.01 -12.50 24.38
C CYS A 466 10.20 -11.43 25.48
N ASN A 467 11.36 -10.76 25.52
CA ASN A 467 11.65 -9.69 26.49
C ASN A 467 11.89 -8.30 25.85
N HIS A 468 11.64 -8.13 24.56
CA HIS A 468 11.81 -6.86 23.86
C HIS A 468 10.49 -6.09 23.80
N LEU A 469 10.43 -4.87 24.36
CA LEU A 469 9.19 -4.09 24.44
C LEU A 469 8.61 -3.78 23.07
N LYS A 470 9.47 -3.48 22.08
CA LYS A 470 9.07 -3.20 20.70
C LYS A 470 8.20 -4.29 20.08
N GLU A 471 8.40 -5.55 20.48
CA GLU A 471 7.60 -6.67 19.96
C GLU A 471 6.13 -6.63 20.39
N PHE A 472 5.83 -5.89 21.46
CA PHE A 472 4.50 -5.76 22.02
C PHE A 472 3.79 -4.47 21.58
N GLN A 473 4.42 -3.66 20.73
CA GLN A 473 3.87 -2.36 20.42
C GLN A 473 2.57 -2.45 19.61
N LYS A 474 1.61 -1.60 19.97
CA LYS A 474 0.50 -1.25 19.10
C LYS A 474 0.56 0.22 18.73
N VAL A 475 0.72 0.54 17.45
CA VAL A 475 0.77 1.92 16.95
C VAL A 475 -0.61 2.30 16.43
N VAL A 476 -1.24 3.29 17.06
CA VAL A 476 -2.57 3.78 16.68
C VAL A 476 -2.52 5.26 16.28
N LYS A 477 -3.29 5.62 15.25
CA LYS A 477 -3.43 7.01 14.79
C LYS A 477 -4.87 7.48 14.98
N ILE A 478 -5.04 8.63 15.63
CA ILE A 478 -6.30 9.35 15.74
C ILE A 478 -6.51 10.13 14.44
N SER A 479 -7.51 9.72 13.65
CA SER A 479 -7.80 10.36 12.36
C SER A 479 -8.24 11.82 12.54
N SER A 480 -8.08 12.64 11.51
CA SER A 480 -8.54 14.04 11.46
C SER A 480 -10.03 14.23 11.76
N LYS A 481 -10.86 13.19 11.59
CA LYS A 481 -12.30 13.19 11.97
C LYS A 481 -12.56 13.31 13.48
N TYR A 482 -11.53 13.22 14.32
CA TYR A 482 -11.61 13.35 15.77
C TYR A 482 -10.77 14.54 16.23
N LEU A 483 -11.25 15.22 17.27
CA LEU A 483 -10.61 16.43 17.81
C LEU A 483 -9.29 16.10 18.52
N TYR A 484 -9.32 15.16 19.46
CA TYR A 484 -8.15 14.75 20.27
C TYR A 484 -8.35 13.36 20.92
N GLY A 485 -7.26 12.84 21.49
CA GLY A 485 -7.23 11.58 22.24
C GLY A 485 -7.34 11.76 23.74
N TYR A 486 -7.60 10.65 24.44
CA TYR A 486 -7.51 10.56 25.90
C TYR A 486 -6.81 9.29 26.34
N HIS A 487 -6.06 9.37 27.43
CA HIS A 487 -5.70 8.22 28.26
C HIS A 487 -6.44 8.33 29.59
N GLY A 488 -7.48 7.51 29.76
CA GLY A 488 -8.43 7.68 30.85
C GLY A 488 -9.13 9.05 30.82
N ASN A 489 -8.75 9.93 31.74
CA ASN A 489 -9.28 11.30 31.85
C ASN A 489 -8.31 12.38 31.35
N THR A 490 -7.08 12.01 31.01
CA THR A 490 -6.05 12.94 30.55
C THR A 490 -6.15 13.11 29.04
N LYS A 491 -6.34 14.36 28.58
CA LYS A 491 -6.29 14.70 27.16
C LYS A 491 -4.88 14.48 26.63
N LEU A 492 -4.77 13.92 25.44
CA LEU A 492 -3.50 13.68 24.75
C LEU A 492 -3.33 14.75 23.67
N ASP A 493 -2.11 15.28 23.58
CA ASP A 493 -1.73 16.24 22.54
C ASP A 493 -1.34 15.50 21.25
N GLU A 494 -0.73 14.31 21.37
CA GLU A 494 -0.31 13.53 20.22
C GLU A 494 -1.47 12.81 19.51
N ARG A 495 -1.39 12.75 18.19
CA ARG A 495 -2.35 11.98 17.37
C ARG A 495 -1.90 10.56 17.10
N VAL A 496 -0.61 10.25 17.23
CA VAL A 496 -0.06 8.91 17.10
C VAL A 496 0.38 8.42 18.47
N LEU A 497 -0.08 7.23 18.86
CA LEU A 497 0.19 6.66 20.17
C LEU A 497 0.79 5.28 20.01
N ARG A 498 1.83 5.00 20.81
CA ARG A 498 2.33 3.65 21.02
C ARG A 498 1.77 3.08 22.32
N VAL A 499 0.88 2.10 22.18
CA VAL A 499 0.04 1.55 23.24
C VAL A 499 0.46 0.13 23.59
N PHE A 500 0.51 -0.17 24.87
CA PHE A 500 0.86 -1.49 25.41
C PHE A 500 -0.17 -1.96 26.43
N ALA A 501 -0.58 -3.23 26.36
CA ALA A 501 -1.48 -3.82 27.36
C ALA A 501 -0.86 -3.81 28.76
N SER A 502 -1.66 -3.46 29.77
CA SER A 502 -1.21 -3.29 31.14
C SER A 502 -2.02 -4.10 32.14
N ARG A 503 -1.31 -4.73 33.09
CA ARG A 503 -1.89 -5.39 34.26
C ARG A 503 -2.16 -4.42 35.40
N SER A 504 -1.60 -3.21 35.34
CA SER A 504 -1.77 -2.22 36.40
C SER A 504 -3.23 -1.78 36.49
N ARG A 505 -3.80 -1.77 37.71
CA ARG A 505 -5.15 -1.25 37.95
C ARG A 505 -5.23 0.27 37.84
N SER A 506 -4.10 0.97 37.94
CA SER A 506 -4.02 2.43 37.78
C SER A 506 -4.00 2.86 36.31
N ASP A 507 -3.68 1.95 35.39
CA ASP A 507 -3.61 2.26 33.97
C ASP A 507 -5.02 2.22 33.36
N ALA A 508 -5.33 3.22 32.54
CA ALA A 508 -6.60 3.36 31.86
C ALA A 508 -6.53 2.94 30.39
N GLY A 509 -7.67 2.93 29.71
CA GLY A 509 -7.74 2.73 28.26
C GLY A 509 -7.43 4.01 27.48
N VAL A 510 -7.24 3.87 26.17
CA VAL A 510 -7.14 5.00 25.24
C VAL A 510 -8.44 5.22 24.49
N PHE A 511 -8.83 6.49 24.36
CA PHE A 511 -10.11 6.92 23.80
C PHE A 511 -9.93 8.07 22.81
N LYS A 512 -10.94 8.31 21.99
CA LYS A 512 -11.02 9.40 21.00
C LYS A 512 -12.38 10.07 21.07
N VAL A 513 -12.42 11.37 20.78
CA VAL A 513 -13.63 12.21 20.87
C VAL A 513 -13.86 12.97 19.56
N LYS A 514 -15.11 12.95 19.07
CA LYS A 514 -15.48 13.61 17.79
C LYS A 514 -15.84 15.08 17.94
N ILE A 515 -16.51 15.42 19.03
CA ILE A 515 -17.00 16.77 19.33
C ILE A 515 -16.70 17.10 20.78
N GLU A 516 -16.48 18.37 21.09
CA GLU A 516 -16.21 18.80 22.45
C GLU A 516 -17.37 18.43 23.39
N GLY A 517 -17.05 17.88 24.57
CA GLY A 517 -18.05 17.35 25.51
C GLY A 517 -18.73 16.04 25.08
N GLY A 518 -18.39 15.46 23.92
CA GLY A 518 -19.00 14.24 23.41
C GLY A 518 -18.52 12.94 24.08
N THR A 519 -19.18 11.83 23.73
CA THR A 519 -18.83 10.48 24.23
C THR A 519 -17.42 10.07 23.83
N ARG A 520 -16.68 9.52 24.80
CA ARG A 520 -15.36 8.94 24.59
C ARG A 520 -15.48 7.54 23.98
N GLU A 521 -15.10 7.42 22.72
CA GLU A 521 -15.04 6.13 22.02
C GLU A 521 -13.68 5.47 22.28
N LYS A 522 -13.65 4.22 22.76
CA LYS A 522 -12.38 3.48 22.90
C LYS A 522 -11.74 3.32 21.51
N ILE A 523 -10.43 3.53 21.40
CA ILE A 523 -9.73 3.29 20.14
C ILE A 523 -9.79 1.79 19.83
N ALA A 524 -10.22 1.44 18.60
CA ALA A 524 -10.44 0.05 18.21
C ALA A 524 -9.18 -0.81 18.38
N SER A 525 -9.38 -2.06 18.77
CA SER A 525 -8.30 -3.06 18.94
C SER A 525 -7.21 -2.68 19.94
N THR A 526 -7.47 -1.74 20.86
CA THR A 526 -6.58 -1.42 22.00
C THR A 526 -7.01 -2.18 23.26
N PRO A 527 -6.13 -2.34 24.26
CA PRO A 527 -6.48 -3.00 25.53
C PRO A 527 -7.46 -2.14 26.35
N LEU A 528 -8.17 -2.75 27.31
CA LEU A 528 -9.00 -2.00 28.27
C LEU A 528 -8.15 -1.17 29.24
N ARG A 529 -6.99 -1.70 29.62
CA ARG A 529 -5.97 -1.03 30.44
C ARG A 529 -4.65 -1.07 29.70
N CYS A 530 -4.06 0.10 29.50
CA CYS A 530 -2.84 0.23 28.73
C CYS A 530 -1.97 1.34 29.26
N PHE A 531 -0.68 1.26 28.99
CA PHE A 531 0.23 2.40 29.13
C PHE A 531 0.72 2.85 27.76
N ILE A 532 1.11 4.11 27.67
CA ILE A 532 1.68 4.73 26.48
C ILE A 532 3.18 4.90 26.70
N ASP A 533 3.99 4.57 25.70
CA ASP A 533 5.43 4.90 25.68
C ASP A 533 5.83 5.35 24.27
N ASN A 534 5.73 6.67 24.06
CA ASN A 534 6.03 7.34 22.80
C ASN A 534 7.53 7.66 22.63
N SER A 535 8.37 7.39 23.64
CA SER A 535 9.82 7.61 23.52
C SER A 535 10.50 6.55 22.64
N ASP A 536 11.80 6.66 22.40
CA ASP A 536 12.55 5.59 21.72
C ASP A 536 12.53 4.30 22.56
N ILE A 537 12.02 3.21 21.97
CA ILE A 537 11.91 1.90 22.61
C ILE A 537 12.79 0.82 21.97
N SER A 538 13.65 1.19 21.01
CA SER A 538 14.40 0.25 20.18
C SER A 538 15.20 -0.77 20.99
N ASN A 539 15.67 -0.35 22.17
CA ASN A 539 16.46 -1.18 23.09
C ASN A 539 15.77 -1.42 24.45
N LYS A 540 14.48 -1.10 24.60
CA LYS A 540 13.77 -1.28 25.87
C LYS A 540 13.32 -2.72 26.08
N THR A 541 13.45 -3.18 27.32
CA THR A 541 12.94 -4.48 27.76
C THR A 541 11.50 -4.38 28.26
N VAL A 542 10.83 -5.53 28.33
CA VAL A 542 9.45 -5.61 28.80
C VAL A 542 9.34 -5.19 30.28
N PRO A 543 8.53 -4.17 30.63
CA PRO A 543 8.33 -3.79 32.01
C PRO A 543 7.39 -4.78 32.73
N ARG A 544 7.53 -4.91 34.06
CA ARG A 544 6.70 -5.81 34.89
C ARG A 544 5.19 -5.60 34.73
N LYS A 545 4.77 -4.37 34.41
CA LYS A 545 3.36 -4.02 34.24
C LYS A 545 2.75 -4.48 32.90
N LEU A 546 3.56 -4.89 31.92
CA LEU A 546 3.06 -5.37 30.64
C LEU A 546 2.17 -6.61 30.83
N ASP A 547 1.00 -6.58 30.21
CA ASP A 547 0.08 -7.72 30.20
C ASP A 547 0.32 -8.64 29.02
N LYS A 548 1.22 -9.62 29.18
CA LYS A 548 1.46 -10.65 28.16
C LYS A 548 0.21 -11.49 27.87
N GLN A 549 -0.69 -11.68 28.85
CA GLN A 549 -1.89 -12.50 28.66
C GLN A 549 -2.81 -11.90 27.59
N TRP A 550 -2.93 -10.56 27.56
CA TRP A 550 -3.73 -9.88 26.53
C TRP A 550 -3.27 -10.21 25.10
N TYR A 551 -1.96 -10.35 24.87
CA TYR A 551 -1.41 -10.71 23.56
C TYR A 551 -1.63 -12.19 23.26
N ILE A 552 -1.53 -13.07 24.26
CA ILE A 552 -1.83 -14.51 24.14
C ILE A 552 -3.30 -14.70 23.75
N ASP A 553 -4.22 -14.03 24.45
CA ASP A 553 -5.65 -14.08 24.15
C ASP A 553 -5.93 -13.55 22.73
N MET A 554 -5.22 -12.49 22.32
CA MET A 554 -5.34 -11.96 20.96
C MET A 554 -4.83 -12.95 19.91
N ALA A 555 -3.68 -13.60 20.14
CA ALA A 555 -3.14 -14.60 19.25
C ALA A 555 -4.12 -15.77 19.10
N TRP A 556 -4.63 -16.32 20.21
CA TRP A 556 -5.65 -17.37 20.19
C TRP A 556 -6.93 -16.94 19.48
N LYS A 557 -7.39 -15.71 19.69
CA LYS A 557 -8.54 -15.18 18.96
C LYS A 557 -8.29 -15.18 17.46
N ARG A 558 -7.12 -14.70 17.00
CA ARG A 558 -6.79 -14.68 15.57
C ARG A 558 -6.58 -16.08 15.00
N ILE A 559 -6.02 -17.02 15.76
CA ILE A 559 -5.91 -18.44 15.36
C ILE A 559 -7.31 -19.02 15.16
N LYS A 560 -8.24 -18.79 16.08
CA LYS A 560 -9.65 -19.23 15.95
C LYS A 560 -10.32 -18.67 14.69
N ASP A 561 -10.04 -17.42 14.33
CA ASP A 561 -10.55 -16.83 13.09
C ASP A 561 -10.12 -17.62 11.84
N PHE A 562 -8.99 -18.34 11.87
CA PHE A 562 -8.51 -19.19 10.77
C PHE A 562 -9.08 -20.61 10.78
N ILE A 563 -9.31 -21.21 11.95
CA ILE A 563 -9.59 -22.65 12.07
C ILE A 563 -11.08 -23.01 12.22
N GLY A 564 -11.97 -22.04 12.49
CA GLY A 564 -13.39 -22.34 12.69
C GLY A 564 -13.91 -21.78 13.99
#